data_AF-Q1II50-F1
#
_entry.id   AF-Q1II50-F1
#
_cell.length_a   1.000
_cell.length_b   1.000
_cell.length_c   1.000
_cell.angle_alpha   90.00
_cell.angle_beta   90.00
_cell.angle_gamma   90.00
#
_symmetry.space_group_name_H-M   'P 1'
#
loop_
_entity.id
_entity.type
_entity.pdbx_description
1 polymer ?
#
loop_
_entity_poly.entity_id
_entity_poly.type
_entity_poly.pdbx_seq_one_letter_code
_entity_poly.pdbx_strand_id
1 'polypeptide(L)'
;MKNERNRPSHVTTGDIFDDLGFSPEEALESKLKTEIWLAVIRRIEQKKYRQADLVKLLQAHQPDVSNLLKGKVATMSITRLLQFAARLGLKAQIRISASSSSEARKSVEPSFRRKRTAA
;
A
#
# COMPACT_ATOMS: atom_id res chain seq x y z
N MET A 1 -34.53 -1.10 16.39
CA MET A 1 -34.21 -2.52 16.10
C MET A 1 -32.85 -2.55 15.40
N LYS A 2 -31.79 -3.07 16.04
CA LYS A 2 -30.45 -3.14 15.43
C LYS A 2 -30.46 -4.24 14.36
N ASN A 3 -30.15 -3.89 13.11
CA ASN A 3 -30.27 -4.76 11.94
C ASN A 3 -29.17 -5.84 12.00
N GLU A 4 -29.52 -7.06 12.44
CA GLU A 4 -28.60 -8.21 12.63
C GLU A 4 -27.86 -8.69 11.37
N ARG A 5 -28.23 -8.16 10.20
CA ARG A 5 -27.67 -8.51 8.88
C ARG A 5 -26.35 -7.82 8.52
N ASN A 6 -25.78 -7.00 9.39
CA ASN A 6 -24.51 -6.29 9.13
C ASN A 6 -23.41 -6.63 10.17
N ARG A 7 -23.40 -7.87 10.67
CA ARG A 7 -22.31 -8.35 11.51
C ARG A 7 -21.10 -8.66 10.61
N PRO A 8 -19.90 -8.12 10.91
CA PRO A 8 -18.70 -8.47 10.16
C PRO A 8 -18.43 -9.97 10.30
N SER A 9 -18.36 -10.67 9.16
CA SER A 9 -18.07 -12.11 9.10
C SER A 9 -16.60 -12.42 9.33
N HIS A 10 -15.72 -11.43 9.16
CA HIS A 10 -14.30 -11.50 9.42
C HIS A 10 -13.81 -10.14 9.94
N VAL A 11 -12.88 -10.17 10.88
CA VAL A 11 -12.24 -8.96 11.43
C VAL A 11 -10.74 -9.18 11.40
N THR A 12 -10.06 -8.44 10.53
CA THR A 12 -8.59 -8.40 10.49
C THR A 12 -8.05 -7.60 11.66
N THR A 13 -7.12 -8.18 12.42
CA THR A 13 -6.37 -7.49 13.50
C THR A 13 -4.94 -7.13 13.10
N GLY A 14 -4.46 -7.61 11.94
CA GLY A 14 -3.12 -7.38 11.43
C GLY A 14 -3.13 -6.67 10.08
N ASP A 15 -2.24 -7.10 9.19
CA ASP A 15 -2.23 -6.61 7.82
C ASP A 15 -3.34 -7.26 7.00
N ILE A 16 -4.16 -6.44 6.33
CA ILE A 16 -5.22 -6.92 5.44
C ILE A 16 -4.69 -7.73 4.26
N PHE A 17 -3.44 -7.47 3.82
CA PHE A 17 -2.86 -8.19 2.69
C PHE A 17 -2.54 -9.64 3.03
N ASP A 18 -2.16 -9.91 4.29
CA ASP A 18 -1.90 -11.27 4.77
C ASP A 18 -3.19 -12.09 4.79
N ASP A 19 -4.29 -11.49 5.31
CA ASP A 19 -5.61 -12.13 5.36
C ASP A 19 -6.19 -12.41 3.96
N LEU A 20 -5.78 -11.61 2.97
CA LEU A 20 -6.17 -11.78 1.56
C LEU A 20 -5.24 -12.72 0.78
N GLY A 21 -4.19 -13.26 1.42
CA GLY A 21 -3.27 -14.22 0.82
C GLY A 21 -2.29 -13.62 -0.20
N PHE A 22 -1.99 -12.32 -0.10
CA PHE A 22 -1.02 -11.65 -0.98
C PHE A 22 0.41 -12.10 -0.65
N SER A 23 1.26 -12.21 -1.66
CA SER A 23 2.69 -12.36 -1.44
C SER A 23 3.28 -11.06 -0.83
N PRO A 24 4.44 -11.11 -0.14
CA PRO A 24 5.10 -9.90 0.36
C PRO A 24 5.38 -8.88 -0.76
N GLU A 25 5.70 -9.35 -1.97
CA GLU A 25 5.93 -8.52 -3.15
C GLU A 25 4.64 -7.85 -3.63
N GLU A 26 3.54 -8.60 -3.75
CA GLU A 26 2.23 -8.09 -4.14
C GLU A 26 1.66 -7.11 -3.12
N ALA A 27 1.85 -7.39 -1.82
CA ALA A 27 1.45 -6.51 -0.73
C ALA A 27 2.23 -5.19 -0.78
N LEU A 28 3.55 -5.24 -0.98
CA LEU A 28 4.39 -4.05 -1.11
C LEU A 28 3.99 -3.21 -2.33
N GLU A 29 3.79 -3.85 -3.49
CA GLU A 29 3.36 -3.17 -4.70
C GLU A 29 1.99 -2.50 -4.50
N SER A 30 1.04 -3.23 -3.90
CA SER A 30 -0.33 -2.74 -3.65
C SER A 30 -0.36 -1.58 -2.66
N LYS A 31 0.44 -1.63 -1.60
CA LYS A 31 0.62 -0.50 -0.66
C LYS A 31 1.16 0.73 -1.38
N LEU A 32 2.24 0.57 -2.14
CA LEU A 32 2.85 1.70 -2.84
C LEU A 32 1.90 2.31 -3.90
N LYS A 33 1.21 1.46 -4.66
CA LYS A 33 0.17 1.89 -5.60
C LYS A 33 -0.92 2.69 -4.90
N THR A 34 -1.42 2.21 -3.76
CA THR A 34 -2.49 2.85 -2.99
C THR A 34 -2.06 4.21 -2.46
N GLU A 35 -0.83 4.34 -1.93
CA GLU A 35 -0.28 5.61 -1.46
C GLU A 35 -0.17 6.65 -2.58
N ILE A 36 0.39 6.26 -3.74
CA ILE A 36 0.51 7.17 -4.88
C ILE A 36 -0.88 7.58 -5.38
N TRP A 37 -1.79 6.60 -5.50
CA TRP A 37 -3.17 6.85 -5.93
C TRP A 37 -3.89 7.83 -5.01
N LEU A 38 -3.76 7.65 -3.68
CA LEU A 38 -4.40 8.53 -2.70
C LEU A 38 -3.87 9.96 -2.81
N ALA A 39 -2.56 10.13 -3.01
CA ALA A 39 -1.97 11.45 -3.25
C ALA A 39 -2.51 12.10 -4.54
N VAL A 40 -2.64 11.31 -5.62
CA VAL A 40 -3.22 11.75 -6.90
C VAL A 40 -4.67 12.18 -6.74
N ILE A 41 -5.53 11.37 -6.10
CA ILE A 41 -6.95 11.69 -5.91
C ILE A 41 -7.12 12.93 -5.04
N ARG A 42 -6.42 13.02 -3.91
CA ARG A 42 -6.45 14.22 -3.05
C ARG A 42 -6.08 15.48 -3.83
N ARG A 43 -5.07 15.39 -4.71
CA ARG A 43 -4.65 16.51 -5.54
C ARG A 43 -5.74 16.91 -6.56
N ILE A 44 -6.39 15.92 -7.16
CA ILE A 44 -7.50 16.13 -8.10
C ILE A 44 -8.67 16.84 -7.40
N GLU A 45 -9.05 16.36 -6.22
CA GLU A 45 -10.13 16.94 -5.40
C GLU A 45 -9.82 18.38 -4.96
N GLN A 46 -8.61 18.63 -4.47
CA GLN A 46 -8.16 19.98 -4.07
C GLN A 46 -8.23 21.00 -5.22
N LYS A 47 -7.92 20.55 -6.44
CA LYS A 47 -7.95 21.40 -7.64
C LYS A 47 -9.31 21.42 -8.34
N LYS A 48 -10.28 20.64 -7.85
CA LYS A 48 -11.66 20.56 -8.39
C LYS A 48 -11.71 20.26 -9.89
N TYR A 49 -10.81 19.42 -10.39
CA TYR A 49 -10.81 19.05 -11.81
C TYR A 49 -12.05 18.24 -12.16
N ARG A 50 -12.64 18.50 -13.33
CA ARG A 50 -13.67 17.63 -13.89
C ARG A 50 -13.00 16.47 -14.62
N GLN A 51 -13.73 15.35 -14.76
CA GLN A 51 -13.20 14.16 -15.42
C GLN A 51 -12.69 14.43 -16.84
N ALA A 52 -13.39 15.27 -17.62
CA ALA A 52 -12.98 15.63 -18.97
C ALA A 52 -11.66 16.40 -19.03
N ASP A 53 -11.38 17.24 -18.01
CA ASP A 53 -10.13 17.99 -17.91
C ASP A 53 -8.95 17.07 -17.64
N LEU A 54 -9.18 16.03 -16.82
CA LEU A 54 -8.18 15.03 -16.47
C LEU A 54 -7.71 14.20 -17.67
N VAL A 55 -8.57 13.91 -18.65
CA VAL A 55 -8.18 13.19 -19.88
C VAL A 55 -7.04 13.93 -20.59
N LYS A 56 -7.17 15.26 -20.73
CA LYS A 56 -6.16 16.10 -21.37
C LYS A 56 -4.94 16.30 -20.47
N LEU A 57 -5.16 16.68 -19.21
CA LEU A 57 -4.10 16.98 -18.25
C LEU A 57 -3.22 15.76 -17.97
N LEU A 58 -3.83 14.61 -17.75
CA LEU A 58 -3.14 13.36 -17.47
C LEU A 58 -2.68 12.65 -18.74
N GLN A 59 -2.92 13.20 -19.95
CA GLN A 59 -2.61 12.58 -21.24
C GLN A 59 -2.96 11.08 -21.22
N ALA A 60 -4.21 10.79 -20.87
CA ALA A 60 -4.71 9.45 -20.63
C ALA A 60 -6.05 9.27 -21.33
N HIS A 61 -6.41 8.04 -21.68
CA HIS A 61 -7.72 7.78 -22.26
C HIS A 61 -8.81 7.82 -21.18
N GLN A 62 -10.05 8.11 -21.57
CA GLN A 62 -11.18 8.22 -20.65
C GLN A 62 -11.40 6.96 -19.77
N PRO A 63 -11.17 5.71 -20.25
CA PRO A 63 -11.22 4.52 -19.39
C PRO A 63 -10.19 4.55 -18.25
N ASP A 64 -8.97 5.03 -18.51
CA ASP A 64 -7.93 5.14 -17.49
C ASP A 64 -8.31 6.15 -16.41
N VAL A 65 -8.85 7.30 -16.83
CA VAL A 65 -9.34 8.33 -15.89
C VAL A 65 -10.51 7.79 -15.06
N SER A 66 -11.42 7.02 -15.68
CA SER A 66 -12.52 6.36 -14.97
C SER A 66 -12.02 5.34 -13.94
N ASN A 67 -11.05 4.49 -14.32
CA ASN A 67 -10.44 3.52 -13.41
C ASN A 67 -9.70 4.21 -12.26
N LEU A 68 -8.98 5.30 -12.55
CA LEU A 68 -8.32 6.12 -11.55
C LEU A 68 -9.33 6.67 -10.53
N LEU A 69 -10.39 7.34 -10.98
CA LEU A 69 -11.37 7.96 -10.08
C LEU A 69 -12.20 6.93 -9.30
N LYS A 70 -12.43 5.73 -9.85
CA LYS A 70 -13.14 4.63 -9.18
C LYS A 70 -12.26 3.83 -8.21
N GLY A 71 -10.98 4.17 -8.06
CA GLY A 71 -10.06 3.44 -7.19
C GLY A 71 -9.72 2.05 -7.68
N LYS A 72 -9.77 1.79 -9.00
CA LYS A 72 -9.31 0.52 -9.60
C LYS A 72 -7.78 0.46 -9.67
N VAL A 73 -7.11 0.70 -8.55
CA VAL A 73 -5.66 0.86 -8.47
C VAL A 73 -4.92 -0.43 -8.85
N ALA A 74 -5.50 -1.59 -8.55
CA ALA A 74 -4.96 -2.90 -8.93
C ALA A 74 -4.73 -3.04 -10.45
N THR A 75 -5.53 -2.36 -11.27
CA THR A 75 -5.41 -2.39 -12.75
C THR A 75 -4.36 -1.44 -13.32
N MET A 76 -3.74 -0.59 -12.48
CA MET A 76 -2.76 0.40 -12.91
C MET A 76 -1.36 0.02 -12.44
N SER A 77 -0.35 0.25 -13.28
CA SER A 77 1.05 0.10 -12.86
C SER A 77 1.50 1.27 -11.99
N ILE A 78 2.51 1.05 -11.14
CA ILE A 78 3.16 2.12 -10.36
C ILE A 78 3.65 3.23 -11.29
N THR A 79 4.29 2.87 -12.41
CA THR A 79 4.80 3.82 -13.41
C THR A 79 3.68 4.74 -13.92
N ARG A 80 2.50 4.20 -14.21
CA ARG A 80 1.35 4.99 -14.67
C ARG A 80 0.89 6.00 -13.61
N LEU A 81 0.80 5.57 -12.35
CA LEU A 81 0.42 6.43 -11.23
C LEU A 81 1.45 7.54 -11.00
N LEU A 82 2.75 7.24 -11.11
CA LEU A 82 3.82 8.24 -11.03
C LEU A 82 3.76 9.26 -12.16
N GLN A 83 3.44 8.85 -13.39
CA GLN A 83 3.23 9.77 -14.52
C GLN A 83 2.08 10.74 -14.23
N PHE A 84 0.97 10.25 -13.66
CA PHE A 84 -0.15 11.10 -13.27
C PHE A 84 0.21 12.06 -12.14
N ALA A 85 0.92 11.57 -11.12
CA ALA A 85 1.40 12.42 -10.04
C ALA A 85 2.29 13.55 -10.57
N ALA A 86 3.23 13.24 -11.47
CA ALA A 86 4.10 14.22 -12.10
C ALA A 86 3.31 15.27 -12.91
N ARG A 87 2.32 14.84 -13.72
CA ARG A 87 1.45 15.73 -14.50
C ARG A 87 0.56 16.64 -13.63
N LEU A 88 0.27 16.21 -12.40
CA LEU A 88 -0.45 17.01 -11.39
C LEU A 88 0.47 17.92 -10.56
N GLY A 89 1.77 17.94 -10.87
CA GLY A 89 2.78 18.74 -10.19
C GLY A 89 3.12 18.22 -8.79
N LEU A 90 2.88 16.93 -8.53
CA LEU A 90 3.28 16.28 -7.28
C LEU A 90 4.75 15.86 -7.34
N LYS A 91 5.42 15.88 -6.19
CA LYS A 91 6.77 15.33 -6.01
C LYS A 91 6.65 14.09 -5.13
N ALA A 92 7.19 12.96 -5.59
CA ALA A 92 7.22 11.73 -4.83
C ALA A 92 8.60 11.54 -4.18
N GLN A 93 8.61 11.05 -2.95
CA GLN A 93 9.81 10.56 -2.27
C GLN A 93 9.52 9.13 -1.80
N ILE A 94 10.38 8.20 -2.19
CA ILE A 94 10.31 6.79 -1.75
C ILE A 94 11.44 6.56 -0.77
N ARG A 95 11.12 5.97 0.38
CA ARG A 95 12.10 5.50 1.37
C ARG A 95 11.96 3.99 1.47
N ILE A 96 13.06 3.26 1.31
CA ILE A 96 13.13 1.81 1.41
C ILE A 96 13.98 1.48 2.65
N SER A 97 13.46 0.63 3.52
CA SER A 97 14.12 0.15 4.72
C SER A 97 13.95 -1.36 4.84
N ALA A 98 14.83 -2.01 5.61
CA ALA A 98 14.65 -3.42 5.94
C ALA A 98 13.31 -3.62 6.68
N SER A 99 12.61 -4.71 6.38
CA SER A 99 11.48 -5.13 7.19
C SER A 99 12.00 -5.70 8.50
N SER A 100 11.50 -5.17 9.63
CA SER A 100 11.93 -5.56 10.99
C SER A 100 11.51 -6.99 11.39
N SER A 101 11.08 -7.82 10.44
CA SER A 101 10.65 -9.20 10.67
C SER A 101 11.82 -10.16 10.97
N SER A 102 13.06 -9.68 11.04
CA SER A 102 14.26 -10.49 11.26
C SER A 102 15.02 -10.24 12.58
N GLU A 103 14.61 -9.29 13.41
CA GLU A 103 15.25 -9.04 14.72
C GLU A 103 14.71 -9.90 15.87
N ALA A 104 13.63 -10.65 15.68
CA ALA A 104 13.10 -11.58 16.69
C ALA A 104 13.86 -12.93 16.78
N ARG A 105 14.90 -13.16 15.96
CA ARG A 105 15.65 -14.44 15.94
C ARG A 105 17.08 -14.38 16.51
N LYS A 106 17.51 -13.26 17.10
CA LYS A 106 18.86 -13.12 17.70
C LYS A 106 18.94 -13.25 19.23
N SER A 107 18.00 -13.98 19.84
CA SER A 107 18.08 -14.38 21.26
C SER A 107 18.15 -15.90 21.39
N VAL A 108 19.20 -16.50 20.83
CA VAL A 108 19.69 -17.79 21.34
C VAL A 108 21.05 -17.49 21.93
N GLU A 109 21.08 -17.13 23.22
CA GLU A 109 22.30 -17.24 24.01
C GLU A 109 22.76 -18.71 23.95
N PRO A 110 23.97 -19.03 23.49
CA PRO A 110 24.54 -20.31 23.79
C PRO A 110 24.92 -20.28 25.27
N SER A 111 24.05 -20.84 26.11
CA SER A 111 24.35 -21.17 27.50
C SER A 111 25.51 -22.17 27.54
N PHE A 112 26.74 -21.66 27.47
CA PHE A 112 27.93 -22.43 27.83
C PHE A 112 27.86 -22.67 29.34
N ARG A 113 27.21 -23.78 29.68
CA ARG A 113 27.18 -24.39 31.01
C ARG A 113 28.62 -24.68 31.40
N ARG A 114 29.27 -23.73 32.08
CA ARG A 114 30.48 -24.01 32.88
C ARG A 114 30.09 -25.08 33.89
N LYS A 115 30.48 -26.33 33.60
CA LYS A 115 30.48 -27.38 34.61
C LYS A 115 31.41 -26.91 35.73
N ARG A 116 30.82 -26.84 36.93
CA ARG A 116 31.48 -26.57 38.21
C ARG A 116 32.66 -27.54 38.42
N THR A 117 33.75 -26.97 38.95
CA THR A 117 34.65 -27.48 40.00
C THR A 117 34.63 -28.98 40.33
N ALA A 118 35.80 -29.63 40.35
CA ALA A 118 36.40 -30.23 41.56
C ALA A 118 37.64 -31.08 41.21
N ALA A 119 38.78 -30.75 41.81
CA ALA A 119 39.80 -31.64 42.40
C ALA A 119 41.04 -30.80 42.73
#